data_AF-A0A661B796-F1
#
_entry.id   AF-A0A661B796-F1
#
_cell.length_a   1.000
_cell.length_b   1.000
_cell.length_c   1.000
_cell.angle_alpha   90.00
_cell.angle_beta   90.00
_cell.angle_gamma   90.00
#
_symmetry.space_group_name_H-M   'P 1'
#
loop_
_entity.id
_entity.type
_entity.pdbx_description
1 polymer ?
#
loop_
_entity_poly.entity_id
_entity_poly.type
_entity_poly.pdbx_seq_one_letter_code
_entity_poly.pdbx_strand_id
1 'polypeptide(L)' 'MYKQQDELSDSQIARQDAVDNLIYELIQSIHPSTTQISWNIEIIGDIRNCLREWIVDRYELCDDQSFYPYLVE' A
#
# COMPACT_ATOMS: atom_id res chain seq x y z
N MET A 1 6.57 -26.68 20.91
CA MET A 1 6.96 -25.27 20.94
C MET A 1 6.19 -24.60 19.82
N TYR A 2 5.11 -23.87 20.12
CA TYR A 2 4.33 -23.19 19.10
C TYR A 2 5.18 -22.04 18.54
N LYS A 3 5.41 -22.00 17.22
CA LYS A 3 5.99 -20.82 16.58
C LYS A 3 5.03 -19.67 16.83
N GLN A 4 5.50 -18.63 17.49
CA GLN A 4 4.81 -17.35 17.55
C GLN A 4 4.68 -16.88 16.10
N GLN A 5 3.46 -16.62 15.62
CA GLN A 5 3.28 -15.99 14.31
C GLN A 5 3.85 -14.57 14.43
N ASP A 6 4.75 -14.21 13.52
CA ASP A 6 5.24 -12.85 13.44
C ASP A 6 4.06 -11.95 13.04
N GLU A 7 3.88 -10.83 13.76
CA GLU A 7 2.87 -9.81 13.50
C GLU A 7 3.57 -8.50 13.14
N LEU A 8 2.95 -7.69 12.28
CA LEU A 8 3.45 -6.35 11.98
C LEU A 8 3.33 -5.48 13.23
N SER A 9 4.30 -4.59 13.43
CA SER A 9 4.19 -3.58 14.49
C SER A 9 3.08 -2.58 14.17
N ASP A 10 2.56 -1.90 15.19
CA ASP A 10 1.58 -0.82 15.03
C ASP A 10 2.07 0.26 14.03
N SER A 11 3.37 0.57 14.04
CA SER A 11 3.96 1.52 13.10
C SER A 11 3.97 1.02 11.67
N GLN A 12 4.16 -0.29 11.45
CA GLN A 12 4.11 -0.90 10.12
C GLN A 12 2.68 -0.93 9.59
N ILE A 13 1.71 -1.28 10.44
CA ILE A 13 0.27 -1.23 10.10
C ILE A 13 -0.13 0.20 9.75
N ALA A 14 0.25 1.19 10.58
CA ALA A 14 -0.04 2.60 10.31
C ALA A 14 0.59 3.07 8.99
N ARG A 15 1.75 2.53 8.61
CA ARG A 15 2.37 2.81 7.31
C ARG A 15 1.58 2.21 6.15
N GLN A 16 1.11 0.96 6.28
CA GLN A 16 0.25 0.33 5.27
C GLN A 16 -1.03 1.15 5.06
N ASP A 17 -1.71 1.53 6.16
CA ASP A 17 -2.92 2.35 6.13
C ASP A 17 -2.65 3.70 5.46
N ALA A 18 -1.52 4.35 5.76
CA ALA A 18 -1.16 5.62 5.15
C ALA A 18 -0.98 5.50 3.62
N VAL A 19 -0.34 4.43 3.14
CA VAL A 19 -0.17 4.20 1.70
C VAL A 19 -1.50 3.93 1.02
N ASP A 20 -2.33 3.06 1.60
CA ASP A 20 -3.63 2.70 1.03
C ASP A 20 -4.58 3.91 0.96
N ASN A 21 -4.56 4.77 1.98
CA ASN A 21 -5.30 6.03 1.99
C ASN A 21 -4.82 7.00 0.91
N LEU A 22 -3.50 7.19 0.75
CA LEU A 22 -2.95 8.08 -0.28
C LEU A 22 -3.26 7.59 -1.69
N ILE A 23 -3.26 6.28 -1.90
CA ILE A 23 -3.66 5.68 -3.18
C ILE A 23 -5.15 5.90 -3.44
N TYR A 24 -5.99 5.71 -2.42
CA TYR A 24 -7.40 6.03 -2.53
C TYR A 24 -7.63 7.50 -2.88
N GLU A 25 -6.94 8.43 -2.22
CA GLU A 25 -6.99 9.86 -2.56
C GLU A 25 -6.50 10.14 -3.99
N LEU A 26 -5.43 9.49 -4.43
CA LEU A 26 -4.94 9.60 -5.81
C LEU A 26 -6.04 9.18 -6.80
N ILE A 27 -6.68 8.02 -6.59
CA ILE A 27 -7.77 7.53 -7.44
C ILE A 27 -8.88 8.57 -7.53
N GLN A 28 -9.32 9.13 -6.40
CA GLN A 28 -10.38 10.14 -6.38
C GLN A 28 -9.97 11.42 -7.13
N SER A 29 -8.70 11.82 -7.03
CA SER A 29 -8.20 13.05 -7.64
C SER A 29 -8.07 12.98 -9.16
N ILE A 30 -7.81 11.79 -9.71
CA ILE A 30 -7.60 11.58 -11.15
C ILE A 30 -8.83 11.01 -11.85
N HIS A 31 -9.76 10.43 -11.10
CA HIS A 31 -10.99 9.87 -11.66
C HIS A 31 -11.85 11.00 -12.26
N PRO A 32 -12.25 10.90 -13.53
CA PRO A 32 -12.90 12.01 -14.24
C PRO A 32 -14.34 12.29 -13.79
N SER A 33 -14.95 11.41 -12.99
CA SER A 33 -16.30 11.64 -12.47
C SER A 33 -16.27 12.48 -11.20
N THR A 34 -17.30 13.30 -11.02
CA THR A 34 -17.57 14.02 -9.76
C THR A 34 -18.14 13.11 -8.67
N THR A 35 -18.40 11.83 -8.96
CA THR A 35 -18.89 10.86 -7.97
C THR A 35 -17.71 10.28 -7.21
N GLN A 36 -17.79 10.37 -5.88
CA GLN A 36 -16.85 9.73 -4.97
C GLN A 36 -16.90 8.21 -5.16
N ILE A 37 -15.76 7.60 -5.46
CA ILE A 37 -15.62 6.13 -5.51
C ILE A 37 -15.64 5.59 -4.08
N SER A 38 -16.33 4.49 -3.83
CA SER A 38 -16.29 3.81 -2.53
C SER A 38 -14.92 3.15 -2.30
N TRP A 39 -14.50 3.04 -1.04
CA TRP A 39 -13.30 2.29 -0.69
C TRP A 39 -13.35 0.86 -1.24
N ASN A 40 -12.35 0.49 -2.05
CA ASN A 40 -12.21 -0.84 -2.61
C ASN A 40 -10.74 -1.28 -2.49
N ILE A 41 -10.50 -2.21 -1.57
CA ILE A 41 -9.14 -2.67 -1.24
C ILE A 41 -8.46 -3.42 -2.40
N GLU A 42 -9.21 -4.07 -3.27
CA GLU A 42 -8.66 -4.77 -4.43
C GLU A 42 -8.11 -3.76 -5.44
N ILE A 43 -8.90 -2.71 -5.76
CA ILE A 43 -8.46 -1.63 -6.65
C ILE A 43 -7.26 -0.87 -6.06
N ILE A 44 -7.31 -0.56 -4.76
CA ILE A 44 -6.20 0.09 -4.05
C ILE A 44 -4.95 -0.80 -4.11
N GLY A 45 -5.10 -2.11 -3.88
CA GLY A 45 -4.02 -3.08 -3.95
C GLY A 45 -3.40 -3.20 -5.35
N ASP A 46 -4.21 -3.22 -6.40
CA ASP A 46 -3.74 -3.27 -7.78
C ASP A 46 -2.92 -2.03 -8.15
N ILE A 47 -3.41 -0.85 -7.76
CA ILE A 47 -2.70 0.41 -8.00
C ILE A 47 -1.44 0.49 -7.13
N ARG A 48 -1.48 0.02 -5.89
CA ARG A 48 -0.31 -0.09 -5.01
C ARG A 48 0.78 -0.94 -5.65
N ASN A 49 0.43 -2.09 -6.22
CA ASN A 49 1.38 -2.98 -6.90
C ASN A 49 2.01 -2.27 -8.12
N CYS A 50 1.18 -1.60 -8.94
CA CYS A 50 1.69 -0.80 -10.06
C CYS A 50 2.66 0.29 -9.57
N LEU A 51 2.29 1.08 -8.56
CA LEU A 51 3.17 2.11 -8.01
C LEU A 51 4.46 1.53 -7.42
N ARG A 52 4.39 0.37 -6.76
CA ARG A 52 5.56 -0.35 -6.23
C ARG A 52 6.53 -0.72 -7.35
N GLU A 53 6.05 -1.26 -8.47
CA GLU A 53 6.92 -1.55 -9.64
C GLU A 53 7.67 -0.30 -10.13
N TRP A 54 7.01 0.86 -10.16
CA TRP A 54 7.68 2.08 -10.58
C TRP A 54 8.63 2.64 -9.52
N ILE A 55 8.17 2.76 -8.28
CA ILE A 55 8.89 3.45 -7.20
C ILE A 55 10.03 2.60 -6.64
N VAL A 56 9.76 1.32 -6.40
CA VAL A 56 10.71 0.38 -5.78
C VAL A 56 11.56 -0.29 -6.85
N ASP A 57 10.96 -0.98 -7.83
CA ASP A 57 11.77 -1.77 -8.78
C ASP A 57 12.46 -0.91 -9.84
N ARG A 58 11.75 0.05 -10.43
CA ARG A 58 12.26 0.75 -11.62
C ARG A 58 13.11 1.96 -11.29
N TYR A 59 12.69 2.75 -10.31
CA TYR A 59 13.39 3.98 -9.90
C TYR A 59 14.20 3.83 -8.62
N GLU A 60 14.07 2.71 -7.89
CA GLU A 60 14.84 2.39 -6.69
C GLU A 60 14.82 3.52 -5.64
N LEU A 61 13.67 4.21 -5.48
CA LEU A 61 13.55 5.37 -4.60
C LEU A 61 13.45 4.99 -3.12
N CYS A 62 12.96 3.78 -2.83
CA CYS A 62 12.97 3.17 -1.52
C CYS A 62 12.92 1.65 -1.65
N ASP A 63 13.15 0.92 -0.56
CA ASP A 63 12.95 -0.52 -0.50
C ASP A 63 11.48 -0.89 -0.25
N ASP A 64 11.17 -2.18 -0.41
CA ASP A 64 9.82 -2.70 -0.24
C ASP A 64 9.26 -2.52 1.18
N GLN A 65 10.06 -2.75 2.21
CA GLN A 65 9.63 -2.65 3.61
C GLN A 65 9.36 -1.19 4.01
N SER A 66 10.08 -0.24 3.42
CA SER A 66 9.85 1.20 3.57
C SER A 66 8.62 1.68 2.79
N PHE A 67 8.36 1.07 1.63
CA PHE A 67 7.17 1.38 0.82
C PHE A 67 5.91 0.84 1.49
N TYR A 68 5.79 -0.49 1.60
CA TYR A 68 4.64 -1.19 2.17
C TYR A 68 5.14 -2.40 2.97
N PRO A 69 5.32 -2.25 4.30
CA PRO A 69 5.86 -3.32 5.15
C PRO A 69 5.06 -4.62 5.02
N TYR A 70 5.73 -5.77 5.12
CA TYR A 70 5.08 -7.08 5.15
C TYR A 70 5.88 -8.05 5.99
N LEU A 71 5.22 -9.11 6.47
CA LEU A 71 5.88 -10.17 7.23
C LEU A 71 6.87 -10.91 6.33
N VAL A 72 8.14 -10.92 6.73
CA VAL A 72 9.17 -11.72 6.06
C VAL A 72 9.03 -13.16 6.53
N GLU A 73 8.82 -14.09 5.60
CA GLU A 73 8.74 -15.53 5.87
C GLU A 73 10.09 -16.17 6.29
#